data_AF-A0A970VWE3-F1
#
_entry.id   AF-A0A970VWE3-F1
#
_cell.length_a   1.000
_cell.length_b   1.000
_cell.length_c   1.000
_cell.angle_alpha   90.00
_cell.angle_beta   90.00
_cell.angle_gamma   90.00
#
_symmetry.space_group_name_H-M   'P 1'
#
loop_
_entity.id
_entity.type
_entity.pdbx_description
1 polymer ?
#
loop_
_entity_poly.entity_id
_entity_poly.type
_entity_poly.pdbx_seq_one_letter_code
_entity_poly.pdbx_strand_id
1 'polypeptide(L)'
;ETDTNNMGAAMAPAVADTIINHFQDLNRQPDYYDLIVTGDLGMIGLQMVKEILKKSNLNMGKNFSDCGVMIFSPKQDTHAGGSGCGCSAVVLSGYILNKMNSGELKKVLLIGSGALHSPTSALQGESIPAIGHAVSVEMI
;
A
#
# COMPACT_ATOMS: atom_id res chain seq x y z
N GLU A 1 7.49 14.90 -5.35
CA GLU A 1 8.15 14.92 -4.03
C GLU A 1 9.66 14.85 -4.25
N THR A 2 10.44 15.58 -3.47
CA THR A 2 11.91 15.57 -3.47
C THR A 2 12.48 15.26 -2.08
N ASP A 3 11.66 15.31 -1.02
CA ASP A 3 12.09 14.99 0.35
C ASP A 3 12.12 13.48 0.59
N THR A 4 13.32 12.94 0.82
CA THR A 4 13.52 11.52 1.13
C THR A 4 12.96 11.09 2.48
N ASN A 5 12.57 12.03 3.35
CA ASN A 5 11.90 11.72 4.61
C ASN A 5 10.38 11.62 4.46
N ASN A 6 9.83 11.94 3.28
CA ASN A 6 8.40 11.92 2.99
C ASN A 6 8.03 10.88 1.91
N MET A 7 8.58 9.67 2.03
CA MET A 7 8.39 8.62 1.02
C MET A 7 6.94 8.17 0.85
N GLY A 8 6.14 8.16 1.93
CA GLY A 8 4.71 7.84 1.85
C GLY A 8 3.97 8.78 0.89
N ALA A 9 4.30 10.08 0.91
CA ALA A 9 3.74 11.04 -0.03
C ALA A 9 4.27 10.86 -1.45
N ALA A 10 5.57 10.55 -1.59
CA ALA A 10 6.16 10.26 -2.90
C ALA A 10 5.51 9.06 -3.60
N MET A 11 5.16 8.01 -2.84
CA MET A 11 4.62 6.76 -3.38
C MET A 11 3.10 6.75 -3.55
N ALA A 12 2.36 7.58 -2.80
CA ALA A 12 0.89 7.58 -2.81
C ALA A 12 0.27 7.71 -4.22
N PRO A 13 0.75 8.58 -5.13
CA PRO A 13 0.19 8.68 -6.49
C PRO A 13 0.34 7.38 -7.29
N ALA A 14 1.50 6.73 -7.22
CA ALA A 14 1.77 5.51 -7.97
C ALA A 14 0.91 4.32 -7.49
N VAL A 15 0.71 4.22 -6.16
CA VAL A 15 -0.17 3.20 -5.58
C VAL A 15 -1.63 3.48 -5.93
N ALA A 16 -2.08 4.73 -5.83
CA ALA A 16 -3.45 5.10 -6.19
C ALA A 16 -3.74 4.82 -7.67
N ASP A 17 -2.81 5.17 -8.56
CA ASP A 17 -2.92 4.87 -10.00
C ASP A 17 -3.03 3.37 -10.27
N THR A 18 -2.18 2.56 -9.64
CA THR A 18 -2.23 1.09 -9.74
C THR A 18 -3.59 0.54 -9.29
N ILE A 19 -4.13 1.06 -8.18
CA ILE A 19 -5.43 0.64 -7.65
C ILE A 19 -6.57 1.03 -8.62
N ILE A 20 -6.56 2.27 -9.11
CA ILE A 20 -7.58 2.77 -10.06
C ILE A 20 -7.58 1.90 -11.32
N ASN A 21 -6.42 1.70 -11.93
CA ASN A 21 -6.29 0.92 -13.15
C ASN A 21 -6.72 -0.54 -12.92
N HIS A 22 -6.31 -1.17 -11.81
CA HIS A 22 -6.72 -2.54 -11.47
C HIS A 22 -8.25 -2.70 -11.41
N PHE A 23 -8.94 -1.77 -10.75
CA PHE A 23 -10.41 -1.84 -10.65
C PHE A 23 -11.11 -1.53 -11.97
N GLN A 24 -10.57 -0.60 -12.77
CA GLN A 24 -11.10 -0.27 -14.09
C GLN A 24 -10.91 -1.43 -15.07
N ASP A 25 -9.70 -1.98 -15.18
CA ASP A 25 -9.35 -3.05 -16.12
C ASP A 25 -10.16 -4.32 -15.88
N LEU A 26 -10.41 -4.65 -14.61
CA LEU A 26 -11.14 -5.85 -14.22
C LEU A 26 -12.65 -5.62 -14.04
N ASN A 27 -13.12 -4.37 -14.19
CA ASN A 27 -14.48 -3.95 -13.88
C ASN A 27 -14.95 -4.44 -12.50
N ARG A 28 -14.15 -4.15 -11.47
CA ARG A 28 -14.38 -4.57 -10.08
C ARG A 28 -14.62 -3.36 -9.17
N GLN A 29 -15.23 -3.62 -8.03
CA GLN A 29 -15.39 -2.64 -6.96
C GLN A 29 -14.59 -3.08 -5.73
N PRO A 30 -14.22 -2.15 -4.81
CA PRO A 30 -13.42 -2.48 -3.63
C PRO A 30 -14.03 -3.54 -2.70
N ASP A 31 -15.34 -3.70 -2.71
CA ASP A 31 -16.08 -4.73 -1.95
C ASP A 31 -15.92 -6.15 -2.49
N TYR A 32 -15.32 -6.31 -3.68
CA TYR A 32 -14.90 -7.61 -4.20
C TYR A 32 -13.85 -8.30 -3.32
N TYR A 33 -13.02 -7.50 -2.64
CA TYR A 33 -11.91 -7.98 -1.82
C TYR A 33 -12.27 -7.95 -0.34
N ASP A 34 -11.94 -9.00 0.40
CA ASP A 34 -12.10 -9.02 1.86
C ASP A 34 -11.07 -8.10 2.54
N LEU A 35 -9.89 -7.94 1.92
CA LEU A 35 -8.83 -7.05 2.35
C LEU A 35 -8.08 -6.47 1.15
N ILE A 36 -7.83 -5.17 1.17
CA ILE A 36 -6.94 -4.47 0.25
C ILE A 36 -5.83 -3.86 1.10
N VAL A 37 -4.58 -4.18 0.79
CA VAL A 37 -3.44 -3.77 1.60
C VAL A 37 -2.29 -3.25 0.74
N THR A 38 -1.79 -2.10 1.12
CA THR A 38 -0.61 -1.45 0.50
C THR A 38 0.67 -1.88 1.20
N GLY A 39 1.81 -1.71 0.52
CA GLY A 39 3.09 -2.25 0.94
C GLY A 39 3.66 -1.53 2.16
N ASP A 40 4.03 -0.27 2.00
CA ASP A 40 4.75 0.47 3.04
C ASP A 40 4.60 1.99 2.96
N LEU A 41 3.39 2.44 2.71
CA LEU A 41 3.05 3.85 2.67
C LEU A 41 3.06 4.50 4.06
N GLY A 42 2.88 3.70 5.11
CA GLY A 42 2.60 4.17 6.45
C GLY A 42 1.29 4.95 6.54
N MET A 43 1.01 5.51 7.71
CA MET A 43 -0.22 6.25 8.00
C MET A 43 -0.41 7.46 7.08
N ILE A 44 0.67 8.20 6.80
CA ILE A 44 0.63 9.42 5.98
C ILE A 44 0.32 9.07 4.52
N GLY A 45 1.09 8.16 3.92
CA GLY A 45 0.87 7.76 2.53
C GLY A 45 -0.47 7.06 2.34
N LEU A 46 -0.90 6.21 3.29
CA LEU A 46 -2.22 5.57 3.24
C LEU A 46 -3.36 6.59 3.24
N GLN A 47 -3.26 7.64 4.06
CA GLN A 47 -4.25 8.71 4.08
C GLN A 47 -4.30 9.47 2.74
N MET A 48 -3.12 9.77 2.16
CA MET A 48 -3.05 10.41 0.84
C MET A 48 -3.63 9.55 -0.28
N VAL A 49 -3.36 8.24 -0.27
CA VAL A 49 -3.98 7.31 -1.24
C VAL A 49 -5.49 7.33 -1.11
N LYS A 50 -6.03 7.26 0.12
CA LYS A 50 -7.49 7.35 0.35
C LYS A 50 -8.09 8.62 -0.23
N GLU A 51 -7.40 9.75 -0.12
CA GLU A 51 -7.84 11.01 -0.69
C GLU A 51 -7.80 11.03 -2.22
N ILE A 52 -6.73 10.50 -2.84
CA ILE A 52 -6.62 10.40 -4.30
C ILE A 52 -7.72 9.49 -4.85
N LEU A 53 -7.91 8.30 -4.26
CA LEU A 53 -8.93 7.34 -4.69
C LEU A 53 -10.34 7.92 -4.56
N LYS A 54 -10.62 8.66 -3.47
CA LYS A 54 -11.89 9.35 -3.29
C LYS A 54 -12.14 10.40 -4.37
N LYS A 55 -11.11 11.16 -4.79
CA LYS A 55 -11.22 12.13 -5.90
C LYS A 55 -11.48 11.42 -7.24
N SER A 56 -11.02 10.19 -7.38
CA SER A 56 -11.30 9.31 -8.53
C SER A 56 -12.60 8.51 -8.41
N ASN A 57 -13.50 8.88 -7.48
CA ASN A 57 -14.78 8.20 -7.20
C ASN A 57 -14.66 6.73 -6.76
N LEU A 58 -13.50 6.30 -6.28
CA LEU A 58 -13.28 4.96 -5.76
C LEU A 58 -13.26 4.99 -4.23
N ASN A 59 -14.33 4.49 -3.59
CA ASN A 59 -14.44 4.45 -2.14
C ASN A 59 -13.96 3.10 -1.60
N MET A 60 -12.80 3.09 -0.95
CA MET A 60 -12.11 1.87 -0.52
C MET A 60 -12.67 1.22 0.75
N GLY A 61 -13.69 1.80 1.38
CA GLY A 61 -14.32 1.20 2.56
C GLY A 61 -13.39 1.01 3.77
N LYS A 62 -13.75 0.08 4.66
CA LYS A 62 -13.01 -0.23 5.90
C LYS A 62 -11.94 -1.30 5.74
N ASN A 63 -12.01 -2.07 4.66
CA ASN A 63 -11.11 -3.17 4.30
C ASN A 63 -9.82 -2.69 3.62
N PHE A 64 -9.50 -1.39 3.68
CA PHE A 64 -8.31 -0.82 3.06
C PHE A 64 -7.28 -0.32 4.08
N SER A 65 -6.10 -0.94 4.06
CA SER A 65 -5.01 -0.71 5.00
C SER A 65 -3.61 -0.73 4.34
N ASP A 66 -2.57 -0.66 5.15
CA ASP A 66 -1.16 -0.67 4.77
C ASP A 66 -0.40 -1.64 5.68
N CYS A 67 0.52 -2.45 5.13
CA CYS A 67 1.31 -3.39 5.93
C CYS A 67 2.19 -2.66 6.96
N GLY A 68 2.71 -1.47 6.62
CA GLY A 68 3.46 -0.61 7.54
C GLY A 68 2.65 -0.14 8.75
N VAL A 69 1.35 0.04 8.58
CA VAL A 69 0.42 0.35 9.69
C VAL A 69 0.04 -0.89 10.49
N MET A 70 0.01 -2.07 9.87
CA MET A 70 -0.41 -3.32 10.51
C MET A 70 0.69 -4.01 11.33
N ILE A 71 1.95 -3.82 10.95
CA ILE A 71 3.07 -4.58 11.52
C ILE A 71 3.47 -4.14 12.94
N PHE A 72 3.20 -2.89 13.32
CA PHE A 72 3.58 -2.33 14.61
C PHE A 72 2.38 -1.86 15.43
N SER A 73 2.48 -1.97 16.75
CA SER A 73 1.56 -1.30 17.67
C SER A 73 1.91 0.19 17.79
N PRO A 74 0.91 1.09 17.92
CA PRO A 74 1.17 2.51 18.19
C PRO A 74 2.02 2.76 19.46
N LYS A 75 2.04 1.83 20.41
CA LYS A 75 2.84 1.93 21.64
C LYS A 75 4.35 1.81 21.42
N GLN A 76 4.77 1.34 20.24
CA GLN A 76 6.18 1.12 19.89
C GLN A 76 6.83 2.36 19.28
N ASP A 77 6.10 3.48 19.17
CA ASP A 77 6.59 4.77 18.67
C ASP A 77 7.28 4.69 17.30
N THR A 78 6.60 4.09 16.32
CA THR A 78 7.15 3.83 15.00
C THR A 78 6.89 4.96 14.00
N HIS A 79 6.64 6.18 14.49
CA HIS A 79 6.31 7.35 13.67
C HIS A 79 5.15 7.05 12.69
N ALA A 80 5.39 7.09 11.37
CA ALA A 80 4.38 6.85 10.35
C ALA A 80 4.05 5.35 10.14
N GLY A 81 4.88 4.42 10.64
CA GLY A 81 4.70 2.97 10.44
C GLY A 81 5.99 2.29 9.94
N GLY A 82 5.88 0.99 9.62
CA GLY A 82 6.96 0.22 9.02
C GLY A 82 7.20 0.55 7.56
N SER A 83 8.46 0.41 7.11
CA SER A 83 8.82 0.57 5.70
C SER A 83 9.88 -0.43 5.23
N GLY A 84 10.00 -0.59 3.92
CA GLY A 84 10.96 -1.46 3.25
C GLY A 84 10.38 -2.78 2.78
N CYS A 85 11.15 -3.47 1.93
CA CYS A 85 10.73 -4.71 1.27
C CYS A 85 10.34 -5.84 2.23
N GLY A 86 10.90 -5.84 3.45
CA GLY A 86 10.53 -6.80 4.48
C GLY A 86 9.12 -6.61 5.03
N CYS A 87 8.58 -5.38 5.02
CA CYS A 87 7.31 -5.06 5.67
C CYS A 87 6.12 -5.75 4.97
N SER A 88 5.98 -5.54 3.67
CA SER A 88 4.91 -6.17 2.89
C SER A 88 5.05 -7.69 2.85
N ALA A 89 6.29 -8.20 2.76
CA ALA A 89 6.58 -9.63 2.74
C ALA A 89 6.15 -10.34 4.04
N VAL A 90 6.57 -9.84 5.21
CA VAL A 90 6.29 -10.52 6.49
C VAL A 90 4.84 -10.36 6.93
N VAL A 91 4.17 -9.25 6.60
CA VAL A 91 2.73 -9.10 6.87
C VAL A 91 1.93 -10.05 5.97
N LEU A 92 2.30 -10.18 4.69
CA LEU A 92 1.67 -11.15 3.81
C LEU A 92 1.84 -12.58 4.34
N SER A 93 3.09 -13.02 4.52
CA SER A 93 3.38 -14.41 4.86
C SER A 93 3.00 -14.79 6.30
N GLY A 94 3.15 -13.86 7.25
CA GLY A 94 2.95 -14.11 8.67
C GLY A 94 1.54 -13.85 9.19
N TYR A 95 0.76 -12.99 8.53
CA TYR A 95 -0.57 -12.60 9.00
C TYR A 95 -1.66 -12.89 7.97
N ILE A 96 -1.52 -12.34 6.76
CA ILE A 96 -2.59 -12.40 5.74
C ILE A 96 -2.80 -13.83 5.27
N LEU A 97 -1.74 -14.54 4.85
CA LEU A 97 -1.87 -15.93 4.37
C LEU A 97 -2.39 -16.87 5.47
N ASN A 98 -2.04 -16.62 6.74
CA ASN A 98 -2.59 -17.38 7.86
C ASN A 98 -4.10 -17.17 8.03
N LYS A 99 -4.59 -15.93 7.88
CA LYS A 99 -6.02 -15.61 7.86
C LYS A 99 -6.74 -16.20 6.64
N MET A 100 -6.05 -16.31 5.51
CA MET A 100 -6.61 -16.98 4.34
C MET A 100 -6.75 -18.49 4.57
N ASN A 101 -5.73 -19.12 5.15
CA ASN A 101 -5.76 -20.54 5.53
C ASN A 101 -6.83 -20.86 6.59
N SER A 102 -7.12 -19.94 7.52
CA SER A 102 -8.21 -20.10 8.49
C SER A 102 -9.61 -19.85 7.91
N GLY A 103 -9.69 -19.36 6.66
CA GLY A 103 -10.95 -19.02 6.00
C GLY A 103 -11.55 -17.67 6.41
N GLU A 104 -10.84 -16.88 7.22
CA GLU A 104 -11.26 -15.52 7.62
C GLU A 104 -11.14 -14.51 6.47
N LEU A 105 -10.19 -14.72 5.55
CA LEU A 105 -10.04 -13.97 4.31
C LEU A 105 -10.11 -14.95 3.14
N LYS A 106 -10.77 -14.56 2.04
CA LYS A 106 -10.83 -15.37 0.82
C LYS A 106 -10.21 -14.66 -0.36
N LYS A 107 -10.35 -13.34 -0.47
CA LYS A 107 -9.83 -12.53 -1.57
C LYS A 107 -9.07 -11.33 -1.04
N VAL A 108 -7.78 -11.27 -1.35
CA VAL A 108 -6.91 -10.19 -0.89
C VAL A 108 -6.21 -9.54 -2.08
N LEU A 109 -6.23 -8.20 -2.12
CA LEU A 109 -5.45 -7.42 -3.06
C LEU A 109 -4.25 -6.81 -2.32
N LEU A 110 -3.04 -7.23 -2.69
CA LEU A 110 -1.79 -6.66 -2.18
C LEU A 110 -1.21 -5.70 -3.22
N ILE A 111 -0.82 -4.50 -2.80
CA ILE A 111 -0.14 -3.53 -3.66
C ILE A 111 1.22 -3.19 -3.08
N GLY A 112 2.29 -3.72 -3.67
CA GLY A 112 3.65 -3.33 -3.33
C GLY A 112 3.96 -1.92 -3.85
N SER A 113 4.63 -1.12 -3.03
CA SER A 113 5.10 0.23 -3.36
C SER A 113 6.62 0.30 -3.39
N GLY A 114 7.16 1.22 -4.18
CA GLY A 114 8.59 1.50 -4.17
C GLY A 114 8.90 2.93 -4.58
N ALA A 115 9.77 3.60 -3.82
CA ALA A 115 10.40 4.86 -4.18
C ALA A 115 11.75 4.57 -4.86
N LEU A 116 11.91 5.04 -6.09
CA LEU A 116 13.06 4.76 -6.94
C LEU A 116 14.02 5.95 -6.88
N HIS A 117 14.91 5.98 -5.88
CA HIS A 117 15.89 7.05 -5.73
C HIS A 117 17.28 6.51 -5.38
N SER A 118 18.28 7.38 -5.44
CA SER A 118 19.65 7.11 -5.02
C SER A 118 20.19 8.27 -4.17
N PRO A 119 21.30 8.09 -3.43
CA PRO A 119 21.97 9.21 -2.76
C PRO A 119 22.32 10.34 -3.74
N THR A 120 22.74 9.99 -4.95
CA THR A 120 23.12 10.97 -5.98
C THR A 120 21.92 11.80 -6.43
N SER A 121 20.81 11.16 -6.82
CA SER A 121 19.60 11.88 -7.28
C SER A 121 19.00 12.76 -6.18
N ALA A 122 19.03 12.29 -4.93
CA ALA A 122 18.58 13.07 -3.77
C ALA A 122 19.46 14.31 -3.52
N LEU A 123 20.79 14.16 -3.55
CA LEU A 123 21.73 15.28 -3.38
C LEU A 123 21.67 16.31 -4.52
N GLN A 124 21.23 15.88 -5.71
CA GLN A 124 21.00 16.75 -6.86
C GLN A 124 19.62 17.43 -6.81
N GLY A 125 18.77 17.11 -5.83
CA GLY A 125 17.43 17.68 -5.70
C GLY A 125 16.44 17.18 -6.76
N GLU A 126 16.68 16.01 -7.34
CA GLU A 126 15.76 15.42 -8.31
C GLU A 126 14.46 14.94 -7.65
N SER A 127 13.39 14.85 -8.45
CA SER A 127 12.14 14.24 -8.01
C SER A 127 12.34 12.76 -7.70
N ILE A 128 11.56 12.22 -6.76
CA ILE A 128 11.53 10.80 -6.42
C ILE A 128 10.46 10.10 -7.28
N PRO A 129 10.82 9.34 -8.33
CA PRO A 129 9.87 8.49 -9.03
C PRO A 129 9.41 7.35 -8.13
N ALA A 130 8.17 6.91 -8.30
CA ALA A 130 7.59 5.82 -7.54
C ALA A 130 6.80 4.85 -8.43
N ILE A 131 6.61 3.63 -7.94
CA ILE A 131 5.89 2.57 -8.65
C ILE A 131 4.98 1.79 -7.70
N GLY A 132 3.88 1.26 -8.24
CA GLY A 132 2.99 0.32 -7.56
C GLY A 132 2.83 -0.97 -8.37
N HIS A 133 2.76 -2.11 -7.68
CA HIS A 133 2.50 -3.41 -8.30
C HIS A 133 1.45 -4.17 -7.52
N ALA A 134 0.35 -4.56 -8.18
CA ALA A 134 -0.76 -5.26 -7.55
C ALA A 134 -0.73 -6.77 -7.81
N VAL A 135 -1.07 -7.55 -6.78
CA VAL A 135 -1.28 -9.01 -6.84
C VAL A 135 -2.58 -9.35 -6.12
N SER A 136 -3.46 -10.06 -6.83
CA SER A 136 -4.72 -10.61 -6.28
C SER A 136 -4.47 -12.06 -5.85
N VAL A 137 -4.73 -12.38 -4.58
CA VAL A 137 -4.62 -13.73 -4.03
C VAL A 137 -6.00 -14.20 -3.59
N GLU A 138 -6.43 -15.36 -4.08
CA GLU A 138 -7.76 -15.90 -3.82
C GLU A 138 -7.69 -17.37 -3.37
N MET A 139 -8.47 -17.73 -2.35
CA MET A 139 -8.71 -19.12 -1.95
C MET A 139 -9.85 -19.69 -2.80
N ILE A 140 -9.61 -20.86 -3.43
CA ILE A 140 -10.57 -21.57 -4.29
C ILE A 140 -11.18 -22.73 -3.52
#